data_AF-A0A7K3RRR8-F1
#
_entry.id   AF-A0A7K3RRR8-F1
#
_cell.length_a   1.000
_cell.length_b   1.000
_cell.length_c   1.000
_cell.angle_alpha   90.00
_cell.angle_beta   90.00
_cell.angle_gamma   90.00
#
_symmetry.space_group_name_H-M   'P 1'
#
loop_
_entity.id
_entity.type
_entity.pdbx_description
1 polymer ?
#
loop_
_entity_poly.entity_id
_entity_poly.type
_entity_poly.pdbx_seq_one_letter_code
_entity_poly.pdbx_strand_id
1 'polypeptide(L)' 'MPELRLLDPDGYVVPEGRITVTPTTEPKARTALKALAIDHADRWAHAGYDPRNYRIITT' A
#
# COMPACT_ATOMS: atom_id res chain seq x y z
N MET A 1 -8.33 2.98 16.39
CA MET A 1 -8.86 3.24 15.03
C MET A 1 -8.15 2.28 14.11
N PRO A 2 -8.84 1.65 13.14
CA PRO A 2 -8.20 0.73 12.21
C PRO A 2 -7.11 1.44 11.39
N GLU A 3 -6.04 0.72 11.09
CA GLU A 3 -4.93 1.20 10.26
C GLU A 3 -4.85 0.35 8.99
N LEU A 4 -4.71 1.00 7.84
CA LEU A 4 -4.34 0.32 6.60
C LEU A 4 -2.84 0.36 6.43
N ARG A 5 -2.27 -0.78 6.02
CA ARG A 5 -0.85 -0.90 5.66
C ARG A 5 -0.70 -1.47 4.27
N LEU A 6 0.12 -0.82 3.45
CA LEU A 6 0.60 -1.34 2.18
C LEU A 6 1.86 -2.18 2.41
N LEU A 7 1.78 -3.46 2.09
CA LEU A 7 2.91 -4.37 2.04
C LEU A 7 3.43 -4.49 0.62
N ASP A 8 4.74 -4.40 0.48
CA ASP A 8 5.46 -4.71 -0.75
C ASP A 8 5.49 -6.23 -1.03
N PRO A 9 6.05 -6.68 -2.18
CA PRO A 9 6.13 -8.09 -2.52
C PRO A 9 6.90 -8.93 -1.50
N ASP A 10 7.88 -8.35 -0.81
CA ASP A 10 8.70 -9.00 0.21
C ASP A 10 8.00 -9.05 1.58
N GLY A 11 6.85 -8.39 1.71
CA GLY A 11 6.03 -8.37 2.91
C GLY A 11 6.39 -7.24 3.89
N TYR A 12 7.27 -6.31 3.51
CA TYR A 12 7.57 -5.13 4.30
C TYR A 12 6.55 -4.04 4.09
N VAL A 13 6.31 -3.26 5.14
CA VAL A 13 5.42 -2.09 5.02
C VAL A 13 6.16 -0.99 4.27
N VAL A 14 5.58 -0.53 3.17
CA VAL A 14 6.08 0.65 2.44
C VAL A 14 6.07 1.84 3.42
N PRO A 15 7.15 2.62 3.55
CA PRO A 15 7.25 3.69 4.57
C PRO A 15 6.07 4.68 4.54
N GLU A 16 5.61 5.03 3.33
CA GLU A 16 4.49 5.95 3.07
C GLU A 16 3.12 5.25 3.11
N GLY A 17 3.10 3.93 3.29
CA GLY A 17 1.95 3.06 3.14
C GLY A 17 1.13 2.82 4.40
N ARG A 18 1.30 3.63 5.46
CA ARG A 18 0.54 3.52 6.72
C ARG A 18 -0.47 4.65 6.82
N ILE A 19 -1.75 4.32 6.94
CA ILE A 19 -2.84 5.30 7.03
C ILE A 19 -3.83 4.87 8.11
N THR A 20 -3.99 5.69 9.15
CA THR A 20 -5.09 5.55 10.11
C THR A 20 -6.40 5.94 9.44
N VAL A 21 -7.42 5.09 9.55
CA VAL A 21 -8.71 5.29 8.88
C VAL A 21 -9.89 5.25 9.84
N THR A 22 -10.98 5.87 9.40
CA THR A 22 -12.33 5.67 9.92
C THR A 22 -13.15 4.94 8.86
N PRO A 23 -14.34 4.41 9.18
CA PRO A 23 -15.18 3.75 8.18
C PRO A 23 -15.48 4.63 6.95
N THR A 24 -15.54 5.96 7.14
CA THR A 24 -15.81 6.92 6.06
C THR A 24 -14.58 7.24 5.22
N THR A 25 -13.36 7.14 5.76
CA THR A 25 -12.12 7.45 5.02
C THR A 25 -11.44 6.23 4.43
N GLU A 26 -11.79 5.02 4.89
CA GLU A 26 -11.17 3.77 4.44
C GLU A 26 -11.18 3.58 2.90
N PRO A 27 -12.29 3.81 2.17
CA PRO A 27 -12.28 3.63 0.71
C PRO A 27 -11.29 4.56 0.01
N LYS A 28 -11.21 5.83 0.46
CA LYS A 28 -10.28 6.82 -0.09
C LYS A 28 -8.83 6.42 0.21
N ALA A 29 -8.56 5.94 1.43
CA ALA A 29 -7.24 5.47 1.82
C ALA A 29 -6.80 4.23 1.02
N ARG A 30 -7.70 3.25 0.78
CA ARG A 30 -7.39 2.09 -0.08
C ARG A 30 -7.03 2.51 -1.51
N THR A 31 -7.73 3.49 -2.08
CA THR A 31 -7.39 4.03 -3.41
C THR A 31 -6.01 4.71 -3.41
N ALA A 32 -5.70 5.49 -2.39
CA ALA A 32 -4.38 6.11 -2.25
C ALA A 32 -3.25 5.08 -2.14
N LEU A 33 -3.45 4.01 -1.35
CA LEU A 33 -2.47 2.93 -1.23
C LEU A 33 -2.30 2.13 -2.52
N LYS A 34 -3.35 1.97 -3.34
CA LYS A 34 -3.20 1.36 -4.67
C LYS A 34 -2.36 2.22 -5.61
N ALA A 35 -2.56 3.53 -5.59
CA ALA A 35 -1.73 4.46 -6.37
C ALA A 35 -0.26 4.42 -5.90
N LEU A 36 -0.04 4.39 -4.58
CA LEU A 36 1.29 4.23 -3.99
C LEU A 36 1.96 2.91 -4.39
N ALA A 37 1.21 1.80 -4.46
CA ALA A 37 1.74 0.51 -4.92
C ALA A 37 2.26 0.58 -6.36
N ILE A 38 1.54 1.28 -7.25
CA ILE A 38 1.95 1.51 -8.64
C ILE A 38 3.24 2.32 -8.70
N ASP A 39 3.27 3.45 -8.01
CA ASP A 39 4.44 4.34 -7.99
C ASP A 39 5.66 3.66 -7.35
N HIS A 40 5.48 2.93 -6.24
CA HIS A 40 6.57 2.20 -5.61
C HIS A 40 7.06 1.06 -6.50
N ALA A 41 6.17 0.33 -7.17
CA ALA A 41 6.59 -0.72 -8.10
C ALA A 41 7.36 -0.16 -9.30
N ASP A 42 6.98 0.99 -9.84
CA ASP A 42 7.72 1.65 -10.93
C ASP A 42 9.13 2.06 -10.47
N ARG A 43 9.26 2.66 -9.27
CA ARG A 43 10.55 2.99 -8.65
C ARG A 43 11.47 1.77 -8.48
N TRP A 44 10.89 0.60 -8.20
CA TRP A 44 11.61 -0.66 -7.98
C TRP A 44 11.49 -1.65 -9.15
N ALA A 45 11.10 -1.19 -10.34
CA ALA A 45 10.89 -2.08 -11.50
C ALA A 45 12.18 -2.83 -11.89
N HIS A 46 13.34 -2.18 -11.71
CA HIS A 46 14.66 -2.80 -11.92
C HIS A 46 14.95 -3.98 -10.97
N ALA A 47 14.26 -4.06 -9.83
CA ALA A 47 14.33 -5.16 -8.87
C ALA A 47 13.19 -6.19 -9.07
N GLY A 48 12.39 -6.05 -10.14
CA GLY A 48 11.31 -7.00 -10.47
C GLY A 48 10.01 -6.80 -9.70
N TYR A 49 9.83 -5.65 -9.05
CA TYR A 49 8.60 -5.36 -8.31
C TYR A 49 7.42 -5.11 -9.27
N ASP A 50 6.29 -5.76 -9.01
CA ASP A 50 5.03 -5.58 -9.74
C ASP A 50 3.94 -5.10 -8.78
N PRO A 51 3.16 -4.05 -9.12
CA PRO A 51 2.13 -3.50 -8.24
C PRO A 51 1.04 -4.51 -7.86
N ARG A 52 0.83 -5.56 -8.65
CA ARG A 52 -0.13 -6.64 -8.39
C ARG A 52 0.28 -7.53 -7.22
N ASN A 53 1.57 -7.55 -6.86
CA ASN A 53 2.09 -8.36 -5.76
C ASN A 53 2.00 -7.66 -4.40
N TYR A 54 1.58 -6.38 -4.38
CA TYR A 54 1.39 -5.63 -3.15
C TYR A 54 0.08 -6.00 -2.47
N ARG A 55 0.05 -5.87 -1.15
CA ARG A 55 -1.12 -6.23 -0.34
C ARG A 55 -1.49 -5.09 0.59
N ILE A 56 -2.78 -4.76 0.66
CA ILE A 56 -3.30 -3.82 1.65
C ILE A 56 -3.95 -4.63 2.77
N ILE A 57 -3.37 -4.58 3.96
CA ILE A 57 -3.91 -5.21 5.16
C ILE A 57 -4.57 -4.16 6.06
N THR A 58 -5.52 -4.59 6.88
CA THR A 58 -6.09 -3.79 7.96
C THR A 58 -5.59 -4.36 9.29
N THR A 59 -5.14 -3.49 10.18
CA THR A 59 -4.68 -3.83 11.54
C THR A 59 -5.40 -3.00 12.60
#